data_AF-A0AAW4ZV04-F1
#
_entry.id   AF-A0AAW4ZV04-F1
#
_cell.length_a   1.000
_cell.length_b   1.000
_cell.length_c   1.000
_cell.angle_alpha   90.00
_cell.angle_beta   90.00
_cell.angle_gamma   90.00
#
_symmetry.space_group_name_H-M   'P 1'
#
loop_
_entity.id
_entity.type
_entity.pdbx_description
1 polymer ?
#
loop_
_entity_poly.entity_id
_entity_poly.type
_entity_poly.pdbx_seq_one_letter_code
_entity_poly.pdbx_strand_id
1 'polypeptide(L)' 'MSLSVDILGVIHATPCNLQTLTSHPKIKQHAVSACHIEFITTQMLVKNIIVELDNHQLTCTHTAYTGHYLMA' A
#
# COMPACT_ATOMS: atom_id res chain seq x y z
N MET A 1 0.89 10.15 -10.86
CA MET A 1 1.02 8.73 -10.44
C MET A 1 -0.28 8.28 -9.80
N SER A 2 -0.60 6.98 -9.83
CA SER A 2 -1.84 6.42 -9.26
C SER A 2 -1.71 6.23 -7.74
N LEU A 3 -2.79 6.48 -6.98
CA LEU A 3 -2.85 6.28 -5.53
C LEU A 3 -2.43 4.86 -5.12
N SER A 4 -2.82 3.85 -5.87
CA SER A 4 -2.44 2.45 -5.63
C SER A 4 -0.91 2.24 -5.71
N VAL A 5 -0.25 2.85 -6.68
CA VAL A 5 1.22 2.77 -6.85
C VAL A 5 1.92 3.51 -5.71
N ASP A 6 1.37 4.63 -5.26
CA ASP A 6 1.94 5.37 -4.14
C ASP A 6 1.75 4.63 -2.80
N ILE A 7 0.59 4.02 -2.56
CA ILE A 7 0.36 3.15 -1.39
C ILE A 7 1.37 2.00 -1.38
N LEU A 8 1.51 1.30 -2.50
CA LEU A 8 2.46 0.19 -2.63
C LEU A 8 3.90 0.67 -2.39
N GLY A 9 4.28 1.81 -2.95
CA GLY A 9 5.60 2.40 -2.78
C GLY A 9 5.91 2.80 -1.33
N VAL A 10 4.92 3.31 -0.59
CA VAL A 10 5.09 3.65 0.84
C VAL A 10 5.29 2.39 1.67
N ILE A 11 4.42 1.38 1.49
CA ILE A 11 4.51 0.10 2.21
C ILE A 11 5.82 -0.62 1.89
N HIS A 12 6.26 -0.57 0.64
CA HIS A 12 7.50 -1.18 0.18
C HIS A 12 8.73 -0.52 0.82
N ALA A 13 8.75 0.81 0.91
CA ALA A 13 9.86 1.53 1.53
C ALA A 13 9.99 1.18 3.01
N THR A 14 8.86 1.15 3.72
CA THR A 14 8.81 0.80 5.14
C THR A 14 7.47 0.14 5.48
N PRO A 15 7.46 -1.09 6.03
CA PRO A 15 6.24 -1.69 6.56
C PRO A 15 5.57 -0.76 7.57
N CYS A 16 4.28 -0.54 7.43
CA CYS A 16 3.54 0.45 8.22
C CYS A 16 2.09 0.03 8.43
N ASN A 17 1.46 0.55 9.48
CA ASN A 17 0.04 0.33 9.68
C ASN A 17 -0.81 1.29 8.84
N LEU A 18 -2.11 1.01 8.76
CA LEU A 18 -3.07 1.81 7.99
C LEU A 18 -3.16 3.27 8.44
N GLN A 19 -3.01 3.54 9.74
CA GLN A 19 -3.02 4.90 10.29
C GLN A 19 -1.81 5.72 9.81
N THR A 20 -0.63 5.13 9.79
CA THR A 20 0.59 5.74 9.25
C THR A 20 0.46 5.97 7.74
N LEU A 21 -0.06 4.99 7.02
CA LEU A 21 -0.29 5.08 5.57
C LEU A 21 -1.23 6.23 5.19
N THR A 22 -2.39 6.32 5.85
CA THR A 22 -3.38 7.39 5.62
C THR A 22 -2.85 8.78 5.99
N SER A 23 -1.93 8.84 6.95
CA SER A 23 -1.27 10.09 7.37
C SER A 23 -0.08 10.49 6.50
N HIS A 24 0.40 9.60 5.63
CA HIS A 24 1.64 9.78 4.88
C HIS A 24 1.53 10.96 3.88
N PRO A 25 2.51 11.88 3.81
CA PRO A 25 2.44 13.07 2.96
C PRO A 25 2.14 12.76 1.49
N LYS A 26 2.77 11.70 0.96
CA LYS A 26 2.57 11.25 -0.43
C LYS A 26 1.13 10.79 -0.71
N ILE A 27 0.46 10.22 0.28
CA ILE A 27 -0.92 9.73 0.16
C ILE A 27 -1.91 10.89 0.30
N LYS A 28 -1.65 11.81 1.23
CA LYS A 28 -2.46 13.03 1.42
C LYS A 28 -2.55 13.91 0.18
N GLN A 29 -1.54 13.90 -0.69
CA GLN A 29 -1.55 14.64 -1.96
C GLN A 29 -2.70 14.24 -2.90
N HIS A 30 -3.25 13.04 -2.76
CA HIS A 30 -4.38 12.57 -3.58
C HIS A 30 -5.74 13.14 -3.15
N ALA A 31 -5.81 13.83 -2.00
CA ALA A 31 -7.05 14.44 -1.47
C ALA A 31 -8.26 13.48 -1.41
N VAL A 32 -8.01 12.22 -1.07
CA VAL A 32 -9.03 11.17 -0.92
C VAL A 32 -9.43 10.95 0.54
N SER A 33 -10.61 10.39 0.76
CA SER A 33 -11.06 9.99 2.11
C SER A 33 -10.28 8.78 2.64
N ALA A 34 -10.22 8.62 3.96
CA ALA A 34 -9.62 7.46 4.61
C ALA A 34 -10.27 6.14 4.14
N CYS A 35 -11.61 6.13 4.00
CA CYS A 35 -12.36 4.98 3.48
C CYS A 35 -11.91 4.56 2.07
N HIS A 36 -11.49 5.50 1.23
CA HIS A 36 -11.00 5.18 -0.11
C HIS A 36 -9.61 4.51 -0.06
N ILE A 37 -8.74 4.98 0.83
CA ILE A 37 -7.42 4.38 1.07
C ILE A 37 -7.59 2.97 1.64
N GLU A 38 -8.48 2.80 2.61
CA GLU A 38 -8.88 1.51 3.19
C GLU A 38 -9.41 0.55 2.13
N PHE A 39 -10.30 1.03 1.25
CA PHE A 39 -10.83 0.23 0.16
C PHE A 39 -9.71 -0.28 -0.75
N ILE A 40 -8.80 0.58 -1.20
CA ILE A 40 -7.68 0.18 -2.06
C ILE A 40 -6.76 -0.81 -1.34
N THR A 41 -6.43 -0.54 -0.08
CA THR A 41 -5.58 -1.40 0.74
C THR A 41 -6.21 -2.79 0.91
N THR A 42 -7.52 -2.84 1.16
CA THR A 42 -8.29 -4.09 1.24
C THR A 42 -8.27 -4.84 -0.08
N GLN A 43 -8.45 -4.15 -1.22
CA GLN A 43 -8.35 -4.79 -2.54
C GLN A 43 -6.95 -5.36 -2.79
N MET A 44 -5.89 -4.70 -2.31
CA MET A 44 -4.52 -5.21 -2.41
C MET A 44 -4.28 -6.44 -1.53
N LEU A 45 -4.86 -6.48 -0.33
CA LEU A 45 -4.84 -7.66 0.55
C LEU A 45 -5.54 -8.86 -0.11
N VAL A 46 -6.75 -8.66 -0.62
CA VAL A 46 -7.52 -9.71 -1.33
C VAL A 46 -6.76 -10.26 -2.54
N LYS A 47 -5.97 -9.42 -3.21
CA LYS A 47 -5.14 -9.80 -4.35
C LYS A 47 -3.76 -10.36 -3.97
N ASN A 48 -3.45 -10.51 -2.68
CA ASN A 48 -2.14 -10.93 -2.17
C ASN A 48 -0.98 -10.05 -2.70
N ILE A 49 -1.22 -8.76 -2.91
CA ILE A 49 -0.19 -7.79 -3.30
C ILE A 49 0.56 -7.30 -2.04
N ILE A 50 -0.18 -7.11 -0.95
CA ILE A 50 0.34 -6.83 0.38
C ILE A 50 -0.25 -7.85 1.35
N VAL A 51 0.37 -7.99 2.52
CA VAL A 51 -0.12 -8.80 3.64
C VAL A 51 -0.06 -7.96 4.92
N GLU A 52 -0.98 -8.22 5.84
CA GLU A 52 -0.94 -7.70 7.20
C GLU A 52 -0.24 -8.72 8.10
N LEU A 53 0.77 -8.26 8.82
CA LEU A 53 1.52 -9.05 9.80
C LEU A 53 0.77 -9.06 11.15
N ASP A 54 1.16 -9.97 12.05
CA ASP A 54 0.57 -10.09 13.39
C ASP A 54 0.66 -8.81 14.24
N ASN A 55 1.58 -7.90 13.89
CA ASN A 55 1.76 -6.60 14.53
C ASN A 55 0.96 -5.46 13.85
N HIS A 56 -0.02 -5.78 13.01
CA HIS A 56 -0.84 -4.83 12.23
C HIS A 56 -0.05 -3.97 11.23
N GLN A 57 1.17 -4.37 10.87
CA GLN A 57 1.91 -3.72 9.79
C GLN A 57 1.57 -4.36 8.45
N LEU A 58 1.35 -3.52 7.46
CA LEU A 58 1.23 -3.90 6.07
C LEU A 58 2.64 -4.03 5.49
N THR A 59 2.88 -5.09 4.72
CA THR A 59 4.12 -5.31 3.96
C THR A 59 3.81 -5.88 2.57
N CYS A 60 4.68 -5.64 1.61
CA CYS A 60 4.51 -6.15 0.25
C CYS A 60 4.82 -7.65 0.16
N THR A 61 4.06 -8.38 -0.65
CA THR A 61 4.40 -9.77 -0.97
C THR A 61 5.53 -9.83 -2.00
N HIS A 62 6.28 -10.94 -2.02
CA HIS A 62 7.31 -11.16 -3.02
C HIS A 62 6.76 -11.19 -4.46
N THR A 63 5.48 -11.55 -4.63
CA THR A 63 4.77 -11.55 -5.92
C THR A 63 4.44 -10.15 -6.44
N ALA A 64 4.23 -9.16 -5.57
CA ALA A 64 4.05 -7.77 -6.00
C ALA A 64 5.34 -7.17 -6.58
N TYR A 65 6.50 -7.65 -6.10
CA TYR A 65 7.82 -7.19 -6.51
C TYR A 65 8.17 -7.62 -7.94
N THR A 66 7.87 -8.87 -8.31
CA THR A 66 8.15 -9.38 -9.66
C THR A 66 7.31 -8.71 -10.72
N GLY A 67 6.05 -8.32 -10.44
CA GLY A 67 5.19 -7.65 -11.43
C GLY A 67 5.60 -6.21 -11.77
N HIS A 68 6.05 -5.43 -10.78
CA HIS A 68 6.34 -3.99 -10.96
C HIS A 68 7.80 -3.68 -11.33
N TYR A 69 8.77 -4.53 -10.97
CA TYR A 69 10.19 -4.31 -11.28
C TYR A 69 10.74 -5.16 -12.44
N LEU A 70 10.00 -6.16 -12.96
CA LEU A 70 10.38 -6.88 -14.19
C LEU A 70 9.89 -6.20 -15.49
N MET A 71 9.18 -5.08 -15.39
CA MET A 71 8.83 -4.23 -16.54
C MET A 71 9.70 -2.97 -16.61
N ALA A 72 10.98 -3.10 -16.22
CA ALA A 72 12.03 -2.13 -16.52
C ALA A 72 12.94 -2.69 -17.63
#